data_AF-A0AAD1Q7T0-F1
#
_entry.id   AF-A0AAD1Q7T0-F1
#
_cell.length_a   1.000
_cell.length_b   1.000
_cell.length_c   1.000
_cell.angle_alpha   90.00
_cell.angle_beta   90.00
_cell.angle_gamma   90.00
#
_symmetry.space_group_name_H-M   'P 1'
#
loop_
_entity.id
_entity.type
_entity.pdbx_description
1 polymer ?
#
loop_
_entity_poly.entity_id
_entity_poly.type
_entity_poly.pdbx_seq_one_letter_code
_entity_poly.pdbx_strand_id
1 'polypeptide(L)'
;MRDKTIKVCRELCWQEERDEWESPEGKLIPYIRFSKFIMPENDDMNSYYIQITIWAKNVSLDIKEYCGECGPEIDSEDRWVMSRTFRIAKVPYAEFIERSNELIQQANRILYEKFTP
;
A
#
# COMPACT_ATOMS: atom_id res chain seq x y z
N MET A 1 -21.26 3.51 1.90
CA MET A 1 -20.35 2.40 1.54
C MET A 1 -18.91 2.70 1.94
N ARG A 2 -18.34 3.85 1.55
CA ARG A 2 -17.00 4.30 1.98
C ARG A 2 -16.76 4.22 3.50
N ASP A 3 -17.69 4.69 4.33
CA ASP A 3 -17.53 4.61 5.79
C ASP A 3 -17.52 3.18 6.33
N LYS A 4 -18.25 2.25 5.69
CA LYS A 4 -18.21 0.83 6.05
C LYS A 4 -16.84 0.25 5.70
N THR A 5 -16.29 0.58 4.53
CA THR A 5 -14.92 0.21 4.14
C THR A 5 -13.89 0.72 5.14
N ILE A 6 -14.01 1.98 5.58
CA ILE A 6 -13.12 2.57 6.60
C ILE A 6 -13.19 1.77 7.90
N LYS A 7 -14.40 1.40 8.36
CA LYS A 7 -14.58 0.57 9.57
C LYS A 7 -13.89 -0.78 9.44
N VAL A 8 -14.11 -1.49 8.33
CA VAL A 8 -13.43 -2.77 8.05
C VAL A 8 -11.90 -2.61 8.12
N CYS A 9 -11.34 -1.55 7.53
CA CYS A 9 -9.90 -1.34 7.56
C CYS A 9 -9.36 -0.98 8.95
N ARG A 10 -10.14 -0.26 9.76
CA ARG A 10 -9.77 0.07 11.16
C ARG A 10 -9.72 -1.16 12.06
N GLU A 11 -10.57 -2.14 11.81
CA GLU A 11 -10.57 -3.42 12.54
C GLU A 11 -9.29 -4.25 12.27
N LEU A 12 -8.53 -3.94 11.21
CA LEU A 12 -7.24 -4.59 10.93
C LEU A 12 -6.12 -4.12 11.87
N CYS A 13 -6.31 -3.03 12.61
CA CYS A 13 -5.29 -2.40 13.46
C CYS A 13 -4.01 -1.99 12.71
N TRP A 14 -4.14 -1.63 11.43
CA TRP A 14 -3.02 -1.10 10.62
C TRP A 14 -2.88 0.41 10.80
N GLN A 15 -1.71 0.96 10.43
CA GLN A 15 -1.46 2.39 10.54
C GLN A 15 -2.36 3.17 9.56
N GLU A 16 -3.23 4.04 10.08
CA GLU A 16 -4.10 4.93 9.28
C GLU A 16 -3.37 6.24 8.95
N GLU A 17 -3.40 6.64 7.68
CA GLU A 17 -2.87 7.90 7.15
C GLU A 17 -3.96 8.58 6.31
N ARG A 18 -4.05 9.91 6.39
CA ARG A 18 -4.97 10.72 5.59
C ARG A 18 -4.17 11.80 4.90
N ASP A 19 -4.24 11.83 3.58
CA ASP A 19 -3.46 12.76 2.77
C ASP A 19 -4.13 12.94 1.40
N GLU A 20 -3.48 13.70 0.53
CA GLU A 20 -3.92 13.99 -0.82
C GLU A 20 -2.86 13.54 -1.83
N TRP A 21 -3.32 13.01 -2.96
CA TRP A 21 -2.47 12.69 -4.10
C TRP A 21 -2.75 13.66 -5.24
N GLU A 22 -1.71 14.32 -5.73
CA GLU A 22 -1.83 15.20 -6.90
C GLU A 22 -1.90 14.37 -8.19
N SER A 23 -2.99 14.54 -8.94
CA SER A 23 -3.17 13.90 -10.24
C SER A 23 -2.27 14.53 -11.31
N PRO A 24 -2.03 13.86 -12.46
CA PRO A 24 -1.26 14.44 -13.56
C PRO A 24 -1.81 15.77 -14.07
N GLU A 25 -3.10 16.03 -13.85
CA GLU A 25 -3.78 17.27 -14.19
C GLU A 25 -3.70 18.34 -13.08
N GLY A 26 -2.91 18.12 -12.03
CA GLY A 26 -2.72 19.04 -10.90
C GLY A 26 -3.87 19.07 -9.89
N LYS A 27 -4.74 18.04 -9.89
CA LYS A 27 -5.86 17.97 -8.94
C LYS A 27 -5.48 17.18 -7.70
N LEU A 28 -5.70 17.75 -6.53
CA LEU A 28 -5.53 17.06 -5.26
C LEU A 28 -6.69 16.07 -5.02
N ILE A 29 -6.37 14.80 -4.88
CA ILE A 29 -7.32 13.71 -4.66
C ILE A 29 -7.13 13.17 -3.24
N PRO A 30 -8.08 13.40 -2.33
CA PRO A 30 -7.97 12.92 -0.96
C PRO A 30 -8.09 11.40 -0.89
N TYR A 31 -7.28 10.79 -0.04
CA TYR A 31 -7.33 9.37 0.25
C TYR A 31 -7.23 9.09 1.75
N ILE A 32 -7.61 7.87 2.14
CA ILE A 32 -7.29 7.30 3.46
C ILE A 32 -6.53 6.01 3.20
N ARG A 33 -5.34 5.86 3.76
CA ARG A 33 -4.49 4.68 3.58
C ARG A 33 -4.33 3.94 4.90
N PHE A 34 -4.40 2.62 4.83
CA PHE A 34 -4.07 1.72 5.92
C PHE A 34 -2.87 0.89 5.51
N SER A 35 -1.78 0.99 6.26
CA SER A 35 -0.49 0.38 5.92
C SER A 35 -0.03 -0.60 6.99
N LYS A 36 0.45 -1.77 6.56
CA LYS A 36 1.17 -2.72 7.41
C LYS A 36 2.61 -2.80 6.94
N PHE A 37 3.54 -2.38 7.80
CA PHE A 37 4.98 -2.55 7.57
C PHE A 37 5.38 -4.02 7.66
N ILE A 38 6.25 -4.44 6.75
CA ILE A 38 6.78 -5.80 6.66
C ILE A 38 8.27 -5.68 6.30
N MET A 39 9.11 -6.28 7.14
CA MET A 39 10.53 -6.44 6.88
C MET A 39 10.81 -7.95 6.84
N PRO A 40 11.08 -8.52 5.66
CA PRO A 40 11.38 -9.94 5.51
C PRO A 40 12.73 -10.27 6.16
N GLU A 41 12.85 -11.45 6.76
CA GLU A 41 14.11 -11.89 7.38
C GLU A 41 15.21 -12.21 6.36
N ASN A 42 14.85 -12.41 5.09
CA ASN A 42 15.75 -12.73 3.98
C ASN A 42 16.05 -11.53 3.06
N ASP A 43 15.49 -10.36 3.36
CA ASP A 43 15.71 -9.13 2.59
C ASP A 43 16.01 -7.98 3.56
N ASP A 44 17.28 -7.91 3.97
CA ASP A 44 17.79 -6.86 4.86
C ASP A 44 17.93 -5.50 4.16
N MET A 45 17.78 -5.47 2.83
CA MET A 45 17.97 -4.27 2.03
C MET A 45 16.67 -3.56 1.73
N ASN A 46 15.54 -4.26 1.61
CA ASN A 46 14.27 -3.62 1.27
C ASN A 46 13.26 -3.70 2.41
N SER A 47 12.41 -2.68 2.50
CA SER A 47 11.23 -2.70 3.34
C SER A 47 9.96 -2.69 2.52
N TYR A 48 8.93 -3.35 3.02
CA TYR A 48 7.69 -3.54 2.30
C TYR A 48 6.50 -3.03 3.11
N TYR A 49 5.48 -2.59 2.41
CA TYR A 49 4.20 -2.25 2.99
C TYR A 49 3.10 -2.89 2.17
N ILE A 50 2.17 -3.58 2.84
CA ILE A 50 0.86 -3.85 2.25
C ILE A 50 -0.03 -2.65 2.59
N GLN A 51 -0.61 -2.04 1.56
CA GLN A 51 -1.36 -0.80 1.67
C GLN A 51 -2.75 -0.93 1.08
N ILE A 52 -3.77 -0.64 1.88
CA ILE A 52 -5.15 -0.46 1.43
C ILE A 52 -5.39 1.04 1.32
N THR A 53 -5.66 1.55 0.13
CA THR A 53 -5.97 2.97 -0.09
C THR A 53 -7.42 3.15 -0.51
N ILE A 54 -8.18 3.88 0.30
CA ILE A 54 -9.57 4.25 0.07
C ILE A 54 -9.60 5.60 -0.65
N TRP A 55 -9.86 5.54 -1.95
CA TRP A 55 -10.00 6.72 -2.82
C TRP A 55 -11.40 7.33 -2.70
N ALA A 56 -11.75 8.25 -3.59
CA ALA A 56 -13.10 8.80 -3.66
C ALA A 56 -14.13 7.80 -4.24
N LYS A 57 -13.72 6.94 -5.18
CA LYS A 57 -14.62 6.06 -5.94
C LYS A 57 -14.32 4.56 -5.81
N ASN A 58 -13.18 4.17 -5.25
CA ASN A 58 -12.73 2.77 -5.21
C ASN A 58 -11.75 2.56 -4.06
N VAL A 59 -11.35 1.31 -3.88
CA VAL A 59 -10.28 0.89 -2.98
C VAL A 59 -9.19 0.28 -3.84
N SER A 60 -7.92 0.64 -3.60
CA SER A 60 -6.77 -0.10 -4.11
C SER A 60 -6.09 -0.88 -2.99
N LEU A 61 -5.59 -2.06 -3.36
CA LEU A 61 -4.67 -2.83 -2.53
C LEU A 61 -3.35 -2.92 -3.29
N ASP A 62 -2.29 -2.41 -2.69
CA ASP A 62 -0.99 -2.27 -3.31
C ASP A 62 0.08 -2.83 -2.35
N ILE A 63 1.14 -3.42 -2.90
CA ILE A 63 2.39 -3.68 -2.18
C ILE A 63 3.35 -2.55 -2.56
N LYS A 64 3.88 -1.83 -1.58
CA LYS A 64 4.97 -0.89 -1.77
C LYS A 64 6.27 -1.49 -1.29
N GLU A 65 7.26 -1.50 -2.16
CA GLU A 65 8.65 -1.83 -1.88
C GLU A 65 9.42 -0.51 -1.77
N TYR A 66 10.27 -0.40 -0.75
CA TYR A 66 11.21 0.70 -0.56
C TYR A 66 12.60 0.11 -0.43
N CYS A 67 13.49 0.45 -1.37
CA CYS A 67 14.87 0.01 -1.33
C CYS A 67 15.68 0.81 -0.30
N GLY A 68 16.39 0.08 0.54
CA GLY A 68 17.18 0.56 1.68
C GLY A 68 18.68 0.59 1.43
N GLU A 69 19.16 0.53 0.18
CA GLU A 69 20.49 1.04 -0.14
C GLU A 69 20.50 2.55 0.08
N CYS A 70 20.60 2.96 1.35
CA CYS A 70 20.77 4.34 1.78
C CYS A 70 22.07 4.41 2.58
N GLY A 71 23.20 4.31 1.88
CA GLY A 71 24.43 4.90 2.40
C GLY A 71 24.25 6.43 2.50
N PRO A 72 25.00 7.13 3.37
CA PRO A 72 24.90 8.58 3.56
C PRO A 72 25.22 9.42 2.30
N GLU A 73 25.53 8.78 1.17
CA GLU A 73 25.99 9.39 -0.08
C GLU A 73 24.91 9.51 -1.18
N ILE A 74 23.69 8.98 -0.97
CA ILE A 74 22.65 9.06 -2.01
C ILE A 74 21.82 10.34 -1.86
N ASP A 75 22.05 11.25 -2.80
CA ASP A 75 21.37 12.53 -2.97
C ASP A 75 19.83 12.36 -3.05
N SER A 76 19.13 13.36 -2.54
CA SER A 76 17.68 13.32 -2.27
C SER A 76 16.77 13.10 -3.48
N GLU A 77 17.27 13.23 -4.71
CA GLU A 77 16.49 13.00 -5.94
C GLU A 77 16.36 11.51 -6.29
N ASP A 78 17.40 10.71 -6.06
CA ASP A 78 17.38 9.26 -6.36
C ASP A 78 16.52 8.48 -5.36
N ARG A 79 16.27 9.02 -4.17
CA ARG A 79 15.39 8.39 -3.14
C ARG A 79 13.96 8.13 -3.65
N TRP A 80 13.44 8.97 -4.55
CA TRP A 80 12.11 8.82 -5.12
C TRP A 80 12.04 7.72 -6.20
N VAL A 81 13.19 7.39 -6.81
CA VAL A 81 13.34 6.30 -7.79
C VAL A 81 13.33 4.93 -7.09
N MET A 82 13.48 4.89 -5.76
CA MET A 82 13.65 3.66 -4.97
C MET A 82 12.37 3.09 -4.36
N SER A 83 11.19 3.62 -4.70
CA SER A 83 9.92 3.01 -4.28
C SER A 83 9.16 2.44 -5.47
N ARG A 84 8.82 1.14 -5.39
CA ARG A 84 8.00 0.47 -6.40
C ARG A 84 6.64 0.14 -5.82
N THR A 85 5.60 0.38 -6.60
CA THR A 85 4.23 0.08 -6.21
C THR A 85 3.67 -1.01 -7.11
N PHE A 86 3.30 -2.14 -6.51
CA PHE A 86 2.71 -3.29 -7.18
C PHE A 86 1.24 -3.37 -6.82
N ARG A 87 0.37 -3.04 -7.79
CA ARG A 87 -1.07 -3.08 -7.57
C ARG A 87 -1.59 -4.51 -7.62
N ILE A 88 -2.18 -4.95 -6.52
CA ILE A 88 -2.83 -6.26 -6.39
C ILE A 88 -4.27 -6.18 -6.88
N ALA A 89 -5.00 -5.15 -6.45
CA ALA A 89 -6.39 -4.97 -6.83
C ALA A 89 -6.80 -3.49 -6.84
N LYS A 90 -7.81 -3.18 -7.65
CA LYS A 90 -8.56 -1.92 -7.61
C LYS A 90 -10.03 -2.23 -7.84
N VAL A 91 -10.81 -2.14 -6.78
CA VAL A 91 -12.19 -2.64 -6.76
C VAL A 91 -13.15 -1.59 -6.19
N PRO A 92 -14.45 -1.66 -6.52
CA PRO A 92 -15.48 -0.87 -5.85
C PRO A 92 -15.55 -1.18 -4.34
N TYR A 93 -16.14 -0.27 -3.56
CA TYR A 93 -16.27 -0.46 -2.10
C TYR A 93 -17.04 -1.72 -1.70
N ALA A 94 -18.11 -2.06 -2.44
CA ALA A 94 -18.95 -3.21 -2.13
C ALA A 94 -18.16 -4.51 -2.27
N GLU A 95 -17.46 -4.68 -3.40
CA GLU A 95 -16.60 -5.83 -3.65
C GLU A 95 -15.47 -5.94 -2.63
N PHE A 96 -14.84 -4.81 -2.27
CA PHE A 96 -13.80 -4.83 -1.22
C PHE A 96 -14.34 -5.34 0.11
N ILE A 97 -15.53 -4.89 0.53
CA ILE A 97 -16.12 -5.32 1.81
C ILE A 97 -16.39 -6.83 1.83
N GLU A 98 -16.79 -7.41 0.69
CA GLU A 98 -17.07 -8.84 0.57
C GLU A 98 -15.80 -9.70 0.51
N ARG A 99 -14.73 -9.16 -0.07
CA ARG A 99 -13.52 -9.94 -0.41
C ARG A 99 -12.24 -9.46 0.28
N SER A 100 -12.31 -8.55 1.25
CA SER A 100 -11.13 -7.92 1.87
C SER A 100 -10.12 -8.95 2.38
N ASN A 101 -10.59 -10.00 3.05
CA ASN A 101 -9.73 -11.05 3.60
C ASN A 101 -9.01 -11.84 2.50
N GLU A 102 -9.71 -12.19 1.43
CA GLU A 102 -9.14 -12.89 0.27
C GLU A 102 -8.07 -12.02 -0.40
N LEU A 103 -8.36 -10.74 -0.65
CA LEU A 103 -7.45 -9.80 -1.27
C LEU A 103 -6.19 -9.59 -0.42
N ILE A 104 -6.34 -9.44 0.90
CA ILE A 104 -5.21 -9.30 1.83
C ILE A 104 -4.37 -10.57 1.84
N GLN A 105 -4.99 -11.75 1.89
CA GLN A 105 -4.25 -13.02 1.81
C GLN A 105 -3.49 -13.15 0.50
N GLN A 106 -4.10 -12.76 -0.62
CA GLN A 106 -3.44 -12.75 -1.93
C GLN A 106 -2.24 -11.78 -1.94
N ALA A 107 -2.37 -10.58 -1.37
CA ALA A 107 -1.26 -9.63 -1.27
C ALA A 107 -0.11 -10.19 -0.43
N ASN A 108 -0.40 -10.80 0.73
CA ASN A 108 0.63 -11.47 1.54
C ASN A 108 1.30 -12.59 0.74
N ARG A 109 0.53 -13.46 0.09
CA ARG A 109 1.08 -14.55 -0.72
C ARG A 109 2.02 -14.03 -1.82
N ILE A 110 1.59 -13.00 -2.56
CA ILE A 110 2.41 -12.39 -3.61
C ILE A 110 3.69 -11.77 -3.04
N LEU A 111 3.58 -11.10 -1.88
CA LEU A 111 4.75 -10.57 -1.18
C LEU A 111 5.76 -11.69 -0.92
N TYR A 112 5.31 -12.78 -0.28
CA TYR A 112 6.19 -13.86 0.11
C TYR A 112 6.76 -14.66 -1.07
N GLU A 113 5.96 -14.92 -2.10
CA GLU A 113 6.40 -15.69 -3.28
C GLU A 113 7.35 -14.91 -4.20
N LYS A 114 7.23 -13.58 -4.30
CA LYS A 114 7.99 -12.78 -5.27
C LYS A 114 9.14 -12.00 -4.68
N PHE A 115 8.98 -11.50 -3.46
CA PHE A 115 9.91 -10.54 -2.86
C PHE A 115 10.68 -11.14 -1.69
N THR A 116 10.24 -12.29 -1.17
CA THR A 116 10.88 -12.97 -0.04
C THR A 116 10.99 -14.49 -0.26
N PRO A 117 11.46 -14.97 -1.43
CA PRO A 117 11.52 -16.42 -1.71
C PRO A 117 12.42 -17.20 -0.74
#